data_AF-A0A9D5S8Z7-F1
#
_entry.id   AF-A0A9D5S8Z7-F1
#
_cell.length_a   1.000
_cell.length_b   1.000
_cell.length_c   1.000
_cell.angle_alpha   90.00
_cell.angle_beta   90.00
_cell.angle_gamma   90.00
#
_symmetry.space_group_name_H-M   'P 1'
#
loop_
_entity.id
_entity.type
_entity.pdbx_description
1 polymer ?
#
loop_
_entity_poly.entity_id
_entity_poly.type
_entity_poly.pdbx_seq_one_letter_code
_entity_poly.pdbx_strand_id
1 'polypeptide(L)'
;MLPLVCLIGVNGFDFSTDNLDELETHDWWCSCVFPMASNLQFVFYRSNPKDKDVLVKVLLNEVEATLPIPTDCAPYYHWADFRQFCLTKLAAYKRKKRDITSRFIHIRVELARL
;
A
#
# COMPACT_ATOMS: atom_id res chain seq x y z
N MET A 1 -9.09 -7.21 2.47
CA MET A 1 -8.95 -5.76 2.66
C MET A 1 -7.58 -5.41 3.24
N LEU A 2 -7.27 -5.84 4.46
CA LEU A 2 -6.01 -5.54 5.17
C LEU A 2 -4.71 -5.61 4.35
N PRO A 3 -4.38 -6.70 3.61
CA PRO A 3 -3.11 -6.76 2.89
C PRO A 3 -2.96 -5.71 1.79
N LEU A 4 -4.07 -5.24 1.20
CA LEU A 4 -4.05 -4.17 0.20
C LEU A 4 -3.78 -2.81 0.85
N VAL A 5 -4.42 -2.54 1.99
CA VAL A 5 -4.24 -1.30 2.77
C VAL A 5 -2.78 -1.17 3.23
N CYS A 6 -2.22 -2.23 3.81
CA CYS A 6 -0.81 -2.26 4.24
C CYS A 6 0.16 -2.20 3.04
N LEU A 7 -0.17 -2.84 1.91
CA LEU A 7 0.68 -2.76 0.72
C LEU A 7 0.78 -1.32 0.22
N ILE A 8 -0.34 -0.60 0.15
CA ILE A 8 -0.38 0.79 -0.31
C ILE A 8 0.20 1.72 0.77
N GLY A 9 0.01 1.43 2.05
CA GLY A 9 0.42 2.30 3.17
C GLY A 9 -0.59 3.41 3.44
N VAL A 10 -1.87 3.12 3.27
CA VAL A 10 -2.96 4.08 3.51
C VAL A 10 -2.95 4.49 4.97
N ASN A 11 -3.04 5.79 5.28
CA ASN A 11 -2.99 6.36 6.63
C ASN A 11 -1.78 5.91 7.49
N GLY A 12 -0.69 5.45 6.88
CA GLY A 12 0.47 4.92 7.62
C GLY A 12 0.25 3.52 8.21
N PHE A 13 -0.78 2.78 7.77
CA PHE A 13 -1.03 1.40 8.19
C PHE A 13 -0.02 0.38 7.63
N ASP A 14 1.10 0.82 7.05
CA ASP A 14 2.27 -0.01 6.73
C ASP A 14 3.31 -0.08 7.86
N PHE A 15 3.00 0.51 9.02
CA PHE A 15 3.82 0.43 10.23
C PHE A 15 4.12 -1.02 10.64
N SER A 16 5.38 -1.30 10.94
CA SER A 16 5.86 -2.60 11.40
C SER A 16 6.74 -2.36 12.62
N THR A 17 6.35 -2.94 13.75
CA THR A 17 7.11 -2.90 15.00
C THR A 17 7.20 -4.30 15.61
N ASP A 18 8.26 -4.52 16.39
CA ASP A 18 8.45 -5.73 17.20
C ASP A 18 7.89 -5.55 18.63
N ASN A 19 7.47 -4.33 18.99
CA ASN A 19 6.97 -3.96 20.32
C ASN A 19 5.45 -3.74 20.29
N LEU A 20 4.72 -4.43 21.15
CA LEU A 20 3.26 -4.35 21.22
C LEU A 20 2.75 -3.00 21.77
N ASP A 21 3.52 -2.35 22.65
CA ASP A 21 3.10 -1.10 23.30
C ASP A 21 3.09 0.10 22.33
N GLU A 22 3.87 0.01 21.25
CA GLU A 22 3.93 1.04 20.20
C GLU A 22 2.68 1.06 19.31
N LEU A 23 1.89 -0.02 19.34
CA LEU A 23 0.72 -0.18 18.48
C LEU A 23 -0.39 0.82 18.84
N GLU A 24 -0.60 1.07 20.13
CA GLU A 24 -1.56 2.05 20.63
C GLU A 24 -1.12 3.48 20.31
N THR A 25 0.18 3.76 20.43
CA THR A 25 0.76 5.08 20.12
C THR A 25 0.62 5.43 18.63
N HIS A 26 0.54 4.42 17.76
CA HIS A 26 0.39 4.57 16.32
C HIS A 26 -1.06 4.42 15.83
N ASP A 27 -2.06 4.47 16.73
CA ASP A 27 -3.49 4.36 16.40
C ASP A 27 -3.83 3.13 15.53
N TRP A 28 -3.06 2.05 15.68
CA TRP A 28 -3.24 0.85 14.87
C TRP A 28 -4.30 -0.04 15.51
N TRP A 29 -5.56 0.13 15.11
CA TRP A 29 -6.67 -0.73 15.53
C TRP A 29 -7.32 -1.45 14.35
N CYS A 30 -7.45 -2.77 14.46
CA CYS A 30 -8.11 -3.61 13.45
C CYS A 30 -9.52 -3.10 13.07
N SER A 31 -10.27 -2.61 14.07
CA SER A 31 -11.63 -2.08 13.88
C SER A 31 -11.68 -0.78 13.06
N CYS A 32 -10.61 0.00 13.06
CA CYS A 32 -10.49 1.22 12.24
C CYS A 32 -10.09 0.88 10.80
N VAL A 33 -9.25 -0.15 10.62
CA VAL A 33 -8.73 -0.54 9.31
C VAL A 33 -9.75 -1.36 8.52
N PHE A 34 -10.36 -2.37 9.15
CA PHE A 34 -11.28 -3.30 8.47
C PHE A 34 -12.51 -3.66 9.32
N PRO A 35 -13.44 -2.73 9.58
CA PRO A 35 -14.74 -3.10 10.12
C PRO A 35 -15.50 -4.07 9.19
N MET A 36 -16.59 -4.65 9.69
CA MET A 36 -17.51 -5.44 8.85
C MET A 36 -18.01 -4.58 7.68
N ALA A 37 -17.93 -5.13 6.47
CA ALA A 37 -18.18 -4.41 5.22
C ALA A 37 -17.21 -3.25 4.91
N SER A 38 -15.97 -3.33 5.43
CA SER A 38 -14.91 -2.38 5.08
C SER A 38 -14.69 -2.30 3.58
N ASN A 39 -14.51 -1.07 3.10
CA ASN A 39 -14.38 -0.78 1.68
C ASN A 39 -13.21 0.18 1.45
N LEU A 40 -12.53 -0.01 0.33
CA LEU A 40 -11.50 0.90 -0.18
C LEU A 40 -11.93 1.33 -1.57
N GLN A 41 -12.16 2.62 -1.74
CA GLN A 41 -12.68 3.19 -2.98
C GLN A 41 -11.67 4.16 -3.58
N PHE A 42 -11.51 4.07 -4.90
CA PHE A 42 -10.70 5.00 -5.68
C PHE A 42 -11.64 5.79 -6.58
N VAL A 43 -11.70 7.10 -6.38
CA VAL A 43 -12.53 8.01 -7.18
C VAL A 43 -11.62 8.79 -8.12
N PHE A 44 -11.87 8.65 -9.42
CA PHE A 44 -11.09 9.29 -10.47
C PHE A 44 -11.82 10.53 -10.97
N TYR A 45 -11.13 11.67 -10.99
CA TYR A 45 -11.65 12.93 -11.49
C TYR A 45 -10.86 13.37 -12.72
N ARG A 46 -11.58 13.91 -13.70
CA ARG A 46 -11.02 14.56 -14.89
C ARG A 46 -11.88 15.78 -15.20
N SER A 47 -11.27 16.90 -15.56
CA SER A 47 -12.01 18.11 -15.93
C SER A 47 -12.57 17.98 -17.35
N ASN A 48 -11.75 17.53 -18.30
CA ASN A 48 -12.15 17.23 -19.67
C ASN A 48 -11.83 15.76 -20.04
N PRO A 49 -12.64 15.07 -20.85
CA PRO A 49 -12.28 13.78 -21.45
C PRO A 49 -10.93 13.74 -22.17
N LYS A 50 -10.45 14.88 -22.68
CA LYS A 50 -9.15 15.01 -23.36
C LYS A 50 -7.99 15.36 -22.44
N ASP A 51 -8.27 15.72 -21.18
CA ASP A 51 -7.20 16.04 -20.23
C ASP A 51 -6.42 14.78 -19.88
N LYS A 52 -5.10 14.93 -19.92
CA LYS A 52 -4.18 13.86 -19.53
C LYS A 52 -3.97 13.80 -18.03
N ASP A 53 -4.27 14.90 -17.34
CA ASP A 53 -4.17 14.98 -15.89
C ASP A 53 -5.45 14.41 -15.26
N VAL A 54 -5.26 13.31 -14.53
CA VAL A 54 -6.33 12.59 -13.83
C VAL A 54 -6.01 12.67 -12.36
N LEU A 55 -6.97 13.13 -11.58
CA LEU A 55 -6.86 13.17 -10.12
C LEU A 55 -7.49 11.91 -9.53
N VAL A 56 -6.90 11.43 -8.44
CA VAL A 56 -7.36 10.27 -7.68
C VAL A 56 -7.60 10.70 -6.25
N LYS A 57 -8.75 10.30 -5.72
CA LYS A 57 -9.08 10.39 -4.30
C LYS A 57 -9.27 8.99 -3.74
N VAL A 58 -8.69 8.73 -2.57
CA VAL A 58 -8.82 7.43 -1.89
C VAL A 58 -9.73 7.60 -0.70
N LEU A 59 -10.73 6.73 -0.60
CA LEU A 59 -11.65 6.65 0.53
C LEU A 59 -11.50 5.28 1.19
N LEU A 60 -11.18 5.27 2.48
CA LEU A 60 -11.19 4.08 3.33
C LEU A 60 -12.44 4.16 4.21
N ASN A 61 -13.36 3.19 4.06
CA ASN A 61 -14.63 3.17 4.77
C ASN A 61 -15.39 4.50 4.65
N GLU A 62 -15.44 5.05 3.42
CA GLU A 62 -16.07 6.35 3.10
C GLU A 62 -15.39 7.59 3.70
N VAL A 63 -14.32 7.41 4.48
CA VAL A 63 -13.51 8.50 5.03
C VAL A 63 -12.30 8.75 4.13
N GLU A 64 -11.96 10.03 3.95
CA GLU A 64 -10.78 10.43 3.19
C GLU A 64 -9.51 9.87 3.79
N ALA A 65 -8.73 9.20 2.95
CA ALA A 65 -7.50 8.54 3.38
C ALA A 65 -6.27 9.20 2.78
N THR A 66 -5.21 9.29 3.57
CA THR A 66 -3.93 9.86 3.16
C THR A 66 -3.01 8.78 2.61
N LEU A 67 -2.19 9.17 1.64
CA LEU A 67 -1.16 8.32 1.05
C LEU A 67 0.21 8.93 1.32
N PRO A 68 1.27 8.12 1.43
CA PRO A 68 2.64 8.58 1.60
C PRO A 68 3.23 9.08 0.27
N ILE A 69 2.51 9.96 -0.42
CA ILE A 69 2.88 10.56 -1.70
C ILE A 69 2.73 12.08 -1.52
N PRO A 70 3.75 12.89 -1.88
CA PRO A 70 3.61 14.33 -1.85
C PRO A 70 2.50 14.74 -2.84
N THR A 71 1.63 15.64 -2.42
CA THR A 71 0.58 16.20 -3.28
C THR A 71 0.46 17.70 -3.02
N ASP A 72 0.23 18.45 -4.09
CA ASP A 72 0.01 19.88 -4.05
C ASP A 72 -1.47 20.22 -3.80
N CYS A 73 -2.37 19.24 -3.92
CA CYS A 73 -3.83 19.42 -3.91
C CYS A 73 -4.54 18.39 -3.00
N ALA A 74 -4.04 18.20 -1.77
CA ALA A 74 -4.69 17.31 -0.80
C ALA A 74 -6.18 17.68 -0.62
N PRO A 75 -7.12 16.71 -0.63
CA PRO A 75 -6.97 15.25 -0.54
C PRO A 75 -6.85 14.49 -1.89
N TYR A 76 -6.63 15.21 -2.99
CA TYR A 76 -6.46 14.62 -4.33
C TYR A 76 -4.98 14.34 -4.61
N TYR A 77 -4.73 13.34 -5.47
CA TYR A 77 -3.40 12.97 -5.92
C TYR A 77 -3.38 12.87 -7.45
N HIS A 78 -2.28 13.26 -8.09
CA HIS A 78 -2.12 13.02 -9.52
C HIS A 78 -1.98 11.51 -9.78
N TRP A 79 -2.75 11.00 -10.75
CA TRP A 79 -2.74 9.59 -11.13
C TRP A 79 -1.35 9.11 -11.57
N ALA A 80 -0.59 9.97 -12.24
CA ALA A 80 0.76 9.65 -12.69
C ALA A 80 1.66 9.25 -11.50
N ASP A 81 1.64 10.06 -10.44
CA ASP A 81 2.43 9.82 -9.23
C ASP A 81 1.93 8.61 -8.46
N PHE A 82 0.62 8.48 -8.30
CA PHE A 82 0.01 7.32 -7.66
C PHE A 82 0.35 6.01 -8.38
N ARG A 83 0.28 6.00 -9.72
CA ARG A 83 0.62 4.84 -10.55
C ARG A 83 2.11 4.51 -10.42
N GLN A 84 2.98 5.52 -10.48
CA GLN A 84 4.42 5.32 -10.34
C GLN A 84 4.77 4.74 -8.96
N PHE A 85 4.15 5.25 -7.90
CA PHE A 85 4.28 4.72 -6.55
C PHE A 85 3.87 3.24 -6.47
N CYS A 86 2.69 2.89 -6.99
CA CYS A 86 2.18 1.51 -6.99
C CYS A 86 3.11 0.56 -7.76
N LEU A 87 3.56 0.96 -8.95
CA LEU A 87 4.48 0.16 -9.76
C LEU A 87 5.82 -0.06 -9.07
N THR A 88 6.34 0.97 -8.40
CA THR A 88 7.58 0.88 -7.63
C THR A 88 7.46 -0.11 -6.48
N LYS A 89 6.36 -0.05 -5.71
CA LYS A 89 6.08 -1.03 -4.64
C LYS A 89 5.96 -2.46 -5.18
N LEU A 90 5.27 -2.66 -6.30
CA LEU A 90 5.15 -3.98 -6.93
C LEU A 90 6.49 -4.51 -7.43
N ALA A 91 7.34 -3.66 -8.02
CA ALA A 91 8.68 -4.05 -8.47
C ALA A 91 9.56 -4.48 -7.29
N ALA A 92 9.54 -3.72 -6.19
CA ALA A 92 10.26 -4.05 -4.97
C ALA A 92 9.78 -5.40 -4.38
N TYR A 93 8.47 -5.64 -4.36
CA TYR A 93 7.89 -6.89 -3.89
C TYR A 93 8.31 -8.10 -4.75
N LYS A 94 8.25 -7.96 -6.09
CA LYS A 94 8.70 -9.00 -7.04
C LYS A 94 10.17 -9.34 -6.87
N ARG A 95 11.03 -8.34 -6.63
CA ARG A 95 12.46 -8.54 -6.34
C ARG A 95 12.64 -9.37 -5.09
N LYS A 96 12.02 -8.96 -3.97
CA LYS A 96 12.09 -9.66 -2.69
C LYS A 96 11.65 -11.13 -2.81
N LYS A 97 10.57 -11.39 -3.56
CA LYS A 97 10.10 -12.75 -3.83
C LYS A 97 11.15 -13.59 -4.57
N ARG A 98 11.80 -13.03 -5.60
CA ARG A 98 12.84 -13.71 -6.38
C ARG A 98 14.07 -14.05 -5.54
N ASP A 99 14.49 -13.15 -4.67
CA ASP A 99 15.62 -13.35 -3.77
C ASP A 99 15.34 -14.46 -2.74
N ILE A 100 14.14 -14.49 -2.17
CA ILE A 100 13.70 -15.54 -1.24
C ILE A 100 13.69 -16.90 -1.97
N THR A 101 13.08 -16.99 -3.15
CA THR A 101 13.05 -18.23 -3.92
C THR A 101 14.46 -18.72 -4.26
N SER A 102 15.39 -17.81 -4.59
CA SER A 102 16.78 -18.18 -4.90
C SER A 102 17.52 -18.72 -3.68
N ARG A 103 17.33 -18.13 -2.48
CA ARG A 103 17.90 -18.66 -1.22
C ARG A 103 17.33 -20.03 -0.85
N PHE A 104 16.03 -20.24 -1.02
CA PHE A 104 15.42 -21.54 -0.76
C PHE A 104 15.95 -22.63 -1.70
N ILE A 105 16.16 -22.32 -2.98
CA ILE A 105 16.77 -23.27 -3.93
C ILE A 105 18.20 -23.60 -3.52
N HIS A 106 18.99 -22.59 -3.13
CA HIS A 106 20.38 -22.79 -2.68
C HIS A 106 20.45 -23.72 -1.45
N ILE A 107 19.66 -23.44 -0.40
CA ILE A 107 19.61 -24.25 0.82
C ILE A 107 19.16 -25.69 0.53
N ARG A 108 18.19 -25.89 -0.37
CA ARG A 108 17.74 -27.24 -0.75
C ARG A 108 18.80 -28.02 -1.54
N VAL A 109 19.58 -27.35 -2.39
CA VAL A 109 20.71 -27.97 -3.11
C VAL A 109 21.83 -28.35 -2.13
N GLU A 110 22.08 -27.54 -1.11
CA GLU A 110 23.14 -27.78 -0.12
C GLU A 110 22.78 -28.92 0.85
N LEU A 111 21.52 -28.98 1.30
CA LEU A 111 21.01 -30.09 2.11
C LEU A 111 20.92 -31.42 1.34
N ALA A 112 20.78 -31.40 0.01
CA ALA A 112 20.76 -32.60 -0.82
C ALA A 112 22.16 -33.15 -1.17
N ARG A 113 23.23 -32.44 -0.77
CA ARG A 113 24.63 -32.88 -0.92
C ARG A 113 25.22 -33.49 0.37
N LEU A 114 24.43 -33.53 1.45
CA LEU A 114 24.69 -34.29 2.68
C LEU A 114 23.98 -35.64 2.60
#